data_AF-A0A7V6E0Z8-F1
#
_entry.id   AF-A0A7V6E0Z8-F1
#
_cell.length_a   1.000
_cell.length_b   1.000
_cell.length_c   1.000
_cell.angle_alpha   90.00
_cell.angle_beta   90.00
_cell.angle_gamma   90.00
#
_symmetry.space_group_name_H-M   'P 1'
#
loop_
_entity.id
_entity.type
_entity.pdbx_description
1 polymer ?
#
loop_
_entity_poly.entity_id
_entity_poly.type
_entity_poly.pdbx_seq_one_letter_code
_entity_poly.pdbx_strand_id
1 'polypeptide(L)'
;MRGIILTLALIAVAGMAINTTPYFPIALGHEWVYQDSSEAGYDTSRALVSGMTTIHGHETFIVTKRGVEGIDSSFYQVRPEGFYEMFNLYVEMADISIENYPVLFMKNPAEIGERWAAMSIDTSMMVMGFPVDLTIDVIAEFEGFHDLILPIGDMRDCIKITALADWKIDAGALFADSGQDLYSISYYVENVGLVSQTEFDIMGAMMGGSMDATTSKLISYDFSSIEELIDRPEGMELSAFPNPFNSAVTIRLPSADVRRVEIFDVTGRVVETLDVPSGAGFVGWEPSQTAQSGVYFIKAFAPAAEFSTRAVYLK
;
A
#
# COMPACT_ATOMS: atom_id res chain seq x y z
N MET A 1 -22.90 59.96 -9.43
CA MET A 1 -22.03 58.89 -9.93
C MET A 1 -20.93 58.69 -8.87
N ARG A 2 -21.13 57.77 -7.92
CA ARG A 2 -20.20 57.49 -6.82
C ARG A 2 -19.35 56.29 -7.22
N GLY A 3 -18.07 56.51 -7.49
CA GLY A 3 -17.10 55.44 -7.73
C GLY A 3 -16.68 54.81 -6.41
N ILE A 4 -17.00 53.54 -6.23
CA ILE A 4 -16.47 52.71 -5.15
C ILE A 4 -15.15 52.15 -5.68
N ILE A 5 -14.02 52.62 -5.13
CA ILE A 5 -12.72 51.98 -5.29
C ILE A 5 -12.73 50.80 -4.32
N LEU A 6 -12.93 49.59 -4.85
CA LEU A 6 -12.72 48.35 -4.11
C LEU A 6 -11.22 48.05 -4.13
N THR A 7 -10.54 48.40 -3.05
CA THR A 7 -9.18 47.94 -2.78
C THR A 7 -9.27 46.47 -2.39
N LEU A 8 -8.94 45.55 -3.32
CA LEU A 8 -8.70 44.15 -3.00
C LEU A 8 -7.46 44.10 -2.10
N ALA A 9 -7.65 43.80 -0.82
CA ALA A 9 -6.56 43.41 0.06
C ALA A 9 -6.16 41.98 -0.31
N LEU A 10 -5.07 41.85 -1.07
CA LEU A 10 -4.35 40.58 -1.19
C LEU A 10 -3.76 40.28 0.19
N ILE A 11 -4.40 39.42 0.98
CA ILE A 11 -3.75 38.87 2.17
C ILE A 11 -2.74 37.86 1.65
N ALA A 12 -1.48 38.26 1.55
CA ALA A 12 -0.37 37.34 1.44
C ALA A 12 -0.34 36.52 2.73
N VAL A 13 -0.86 35.30 2.68
CA VAL A 13 -0.57 34.31 3.72
C VAL A 13 0.91 34.00 3.56
N ALA A 14 1.74 34.55 4.45
CA ALA A 14 3.13 34.12 4.56
C ALA A 14 3.11 32.61 4.82
N GLY A 15 3.71 31.84 3.90
CA GLY A 15 3.71 30.38 3.92
C GLY A 15 4.31 29.87 5.22
N MET A 16 3.50 29.24 6.06
CA MET A 16 4.02 28.55 7.23
C MET A 16 4.51 27.19 6.76
N ALA A 17 5.82 27.00 6.75
CA ALA A 17 6.40 25.71 6.43
C ALA A 17 5.96 24.67 7.46
N ILE A 18 5.54 23.49 7.00
CA ILE A 18 5.13 22.37 7.84
C ILE A 18 6.25 21.34 7.91
N ASN A 19 6.35 20.66 9.05
CA ASN A 19 7.19 19.48 9.19
C ASN A 19 6.45 18.29 8.56
N THR A 20 6.98 17.76 7.46
CA THR A 20 6.37 16.64 6.74
C THR A 20 6.82 15.29 7.25
N THR A 21 7.80 15.24 8.17
CA THR A 21 8.32 13.98 8.73
C THR A 21 7.23 13.01 9.22
N PRO A 22 6.18 13.46 9.94
CA PRO A 22 5.13 12.55 10.41
C PRO A 22 4.25 11.96 9.31
N TYR A 23 4.26 12.54 8.10
CA TYR A 23 3.39 12.13 6.98
C TYR A 23 3.97 10.97 6.16
N PHE A 24 5.13 10.44 6.54
CA PHE A 24 5.68 9.21 5.97
C PHE A 24 6.35 8.38 7.08
N PRO A 25 5.55 7.78 7.98
CA PRO A 25 6.05 7.01 9.10
C PRO A 25 6.58 5.67 8.61
N ILE A 26 7.83 5.64 8.16
CA ILE A 26 8.50 4.43 7.68
C ILE A 26 9.39 3.85 8.78
N ALA A 27 9.16 2.58 9.11
CA ALA A 27 10.00 1.80 10.00
C ALA A 27 9.81 0.31 9.73
N LEU A 28 10.78 -0.52 10.10
CA LEU A 28 10.69 -1.98 9.94
C LEU A 28 9.39 -2.53 10.54
N GLY A 29 8.72 -3.40 9.77
CA GLY A 29 7.46 -4.03 10.16
C GLY A 29 6.22 -3.16 9.96
N HIS A 30 6.36 -1.88 9.58
CA HIS A 30 5.21 -1.08 9.19
C HIS A 30 4.58 -1.61 7.91
N GLU A 31 3.26 -1.56 7.88
CA GLU A 31 2.46 -2.15 6.83
C GLU A 31 1.29 -1.28 6.41
N TRP A 32 1.00 -1.30 5.11
CA TRP A 32 -0.18 -0.71 4.50
C TRP A 32 -0.82 -1.71 3.55
N VAL A 33 -2.15 -1.70 3.51
CA VAL A 33 -2.94 -2.49 2.57
C VAL A 33 -3.78 -1.53 1.74
N TYR A 34 -3.68 -1.67 0.41
CA TYR A 34 -4.36 -0.81 -0.55
C TYR A 34 -5.33 -1.62 -1.41
N GLN A 35 -6.41 -0.98 -1.82
CA GLN A 35 -7.24 -1.40 -2.92
C GLN A 35 -6.74 -0.69 -4.19
N ASP A 36 -6.29 -1.46 -5.17
CA ASP A 36 -5.66 -0.98 -6.39
C ASP A 36 -6.61 -1.18 -7.58
N SER A 37 -6.70 -0.19 -8.47
CA SER A 37 -7.42 -0.32 -9.74
C SER A 37 -6.51 -0.95 -10.80
N SER A 38 -6.94 -2.06 -11.38
CA SER A 38 -6.27 -2.75 -12.49
C SER A 38 -7.21 -2.90 -13.70
N GLU A 39 -6.66 -3.26 -14.85
CA GLU A 39 -7.46 -3.61 -16.05
C GLU A 39 -8.45 -4.77 -15.78
N ALA A 40 -8.15 -5.63 -14.80
CA ALA A 40 -8.98 -6.78 -14.41
C ALA A 40 -10.03 -6.45 -13.32
N GLY A 41 -10.04 -5.21 -12.80
CA GLY A 41 -10.91 -4.77 -11.71
C GLY A 41 -10.16 -4.28 -10.48
N TYR A 42 -10.77 -4.35 -9.31
CA TYR A 42 -10.14 -3.97 -8.05
C TYR A 42 -9.41 -5.15 -7.42
N ASP A 43 -8.14 -4.96 -7.09
CA ASP A 43 -7.34 -5.92 -6.36
C ASP A 43 -6.82 -5.33 -5.05
N THR A 44 -6.21 -6.17 -4.21
CA THR A 44 -5.58 -5.74 -2.96
C THR A 44 -4.08 -5.93 -3.03
N SER A 45 -3.34 -4.93 -2.58
CA SER A 45 -1.90 -5.02 -2.40
C SER A 45 -1.49 -4.72 -0.96
N ARG A 46 -0.39 -5.32 -0.53
CA ARG A 46 0.19 -5.19 0.81
C ARG A 46 1.62 -4.69 0.69
N ALA A 47 1.88 -3.49 1.20
CA ALA A 47 3.20 -2.89 1.26
C ALA A 47 3.77 -3.06 2.68
N LEU A 48 4.88 -3.79 2.81
CA LEU A 48 5.54 -4.08 4.08
C LEU A 48 6.96 -3.55 4.07
N VAL A 49 7.36 -2.79 5.08
CA VAL A 49 8.77 -2.44 5.30
C VAL A 49 9.53 -3.67 5.81
N SER A 50 10.09 -4.44 4.87
CA SER A 50 10.62 -5.78 5.10
C SER A 50 12.10 -5.80 5.48
N GLY A 51 12.82 -4.71 5.26
CA GLY A 51 14.26 -4.67 5.51
C GLY A 51 14.86 -3.29 5.40
N MET A 52 16.18 -3.23 5.62
CA MET A 52 16.98 -2.03 5.41
C MET A 52 18.26 -2.41 4.65
N THR A 53 18.76 -1.47 3.87
CA THR A 53 20.02 -1.53 3.14
C THR A 53 20.68 -0.15 3.11
N THR A 54 21.78 -0.01 2.38
CA THR A 54 22.42 1.27 2.13
C THR A 54 22.56 1.50 0.64
N ILE A 55 21.98 2.60 0.16
CA ILE A 55 22.06 3.04 -1.24
C ILE A 55 22.57 4.48 -1.25
N HIS A 56 23.59 4.76 -2.07
CA HIS A 56 24.26 6.08 -2.14
C HIS A 56 24.75 6.62 -0.78
N GLY A 57 25.10 5.74 0.15
CA GLY A 57 25.57 6.12 1.49
C GLY A 57 24.45 6.50 2.48
N HIS A 58 23.18 6.34 2.12
CA HIS A 58 22.04 6.60 2.98
C HIS A 58 21.36 5.30 3.41
N GLU A 59 20.91 5.25 4.66
CA GLU A 59 20.02 4.18 5.12
C GLU A 59 18.76 4.17 4.26
N THR A 60 18.40 2.99 3.77
CA THR A 60 17.34 2.80 2.80
C THR A 60 16.43 1.70 3.25
N PHE A 61 15.15 2.00 3.42
CA PHE A 61 14.11 1.05 3.75
C PHE A 61 13.69 0.29 2.50
N ILE A 62 13.56 -1.02 2.63
CA ILE A 62 13.04 -1.90 1.58
C ILE A 62 11.56 -2.10 1.87
N VAL A 63 10.71 -1.71 0.93
CA VAL A 63 9.27 -1.90 1.00
C VAL A 63 8.87 -2.93 -0.04
N THR A 64 8.42 -4.09 0.43
CA THR A 64 7.95 -5.16 -0.43
C THR A 64 6.45 -5.01 -0.64
N LYS A 65 6.03 -4.78 -1.88
CA LYS A 65 4.62 -4.74 -2.30
C LYS A 65 4.23 -6.12 -2.84
N ARG A 66 3.27 -6.78 -2.18
CA ARG A 66 2.67 -8.04 -2.65
C ARG A 66 1.26 -7.76 -3.16
N GLY A 67 1.00 -8.09 -4.41
CA GLY A 67 -0.34 -8.06 -5.02
C GLY A 67 -0.54 -9.29 -5.91
N VAL A 68 -1.59 -9.28 -6.74
CA VAL A 68 -1.89 -10.40 -7.64
C VAL A 68 -0.89 -10.53 -8.79
N GLU A 69 -0.24 -9.43 -9.17
CA GLU A 69 0.84 -9.43 -10.17
C GLU A 69 2.16 -10.00 -9.64
N GLY A 70 2.25 -10.24 -8.32
CA GLY A 70 3.40 -10.83 -7.67
C GLY A 70 3.96 -9.97 -6.55
N ILE A 71 5.29 -10.04 -6.40
CA ILE A 71 6.02 -9.34 -5.35
C ILE A 71 7.01 -8.40 -6.02
N ASP A 72 6.92 -7.12 -5.71
CA ASP A 72 7.87 -6.09 -6.11
C ASP A 72 8.51 -5.42 -4.87
N SER A 73 9.64 -4.75 -5.06
CA SER A 73 10.35 -4.04 -3.99
C SER A 73 10.68 -2.61 -4.39
N SER A 74 10.18 -1.67 -3.60
CA SER A 74 10.54 -0.25 -3.66
C SER A 74 11.52 0.09 -2.55
N PHE A 75 12.31 1.14 -2.76
CA PHE A 75 13.36 1.56 -1.83
C PHE A 75 13.15 3.01 -1.44
N TYR A 76 13.06 3.28 -0.14
CA TYR A 76 12.77 4.62 0.38
C TYR A 76 13.87 5.11 1.31
N GLN A 77 14.18 6.40 1.24
CA GLN A 77 15.15 7.05 2.12
C GLN A 77 14.51 8.25 2.81
N VAL A 78 14.77 8.37 4.10
CA VAL A 78 14.43 9.56 4.88
C VAL A 78 15.69 10.39 5.03
N ARG A 79 15.66 11.62 4.54
CA ARG A 79 16.79 12.56 4.61
C ARG A 79 16.35 13.88 5.26
N PRO A 80 17.27 14.72 5.75
CA PRO A 80 16.90 16.00 6.38
C PRO A 80 16.02 16.89 5.51
N GLU A 81 16.24 16.86 4.19
CA GLU A 81 15.55 17.65 3.18
C GLU A 81 14.21 17.05 2.70
N GLY A 82 13.90 15.80 3.07
CA GLY A 82 12.67 15.15 2.65
C GLY A 82 12.78 13.64 2.46
N PHE A 83 11.76 13.10 1.80
CA PHE A 83 11.60 11.68 1.51
C PHE A 83 11.91 11.39 0.06
N TYR A 84 12.69 10.33 -0.14
CA TYR A 84 13.12 9.88 -1.45
C TYR A 84 12.64 8.47 -1.74
N GLU A 85 12.25 8.24 -2.98
CA GLU A 85 12.09 6.91 -3.56
C GLU A 85 13.25 6.65 -4.51
N MET A 86 13.86 5.46 -4.46
CA MET A 86 14.89 5.08 -5.41
C MET A 86 14.20 4.48 -6.63
N PHE A 87 14.11 5.29 -7.68
CA PHE A 87 13.51 4.94 -8.95
C PHE A 87 14.44 4.04 -9.76
N ASN A 88 13.86 3.01 -10.36
CA ASN A 88 14.54 2.13 -11.30
C ASN A 88 13.79 2.19 -12.63
N LEU A 89 14.52 2.40 -13.73
CA LEU A 89 13.97 2.35 -15.09
C LEU A 89 14.82 1.41 -15.93
N TYR A 90 14.19 0.38 -16.47
CA TYR A 90 14.81 -0.51 -17.42
C TYR A 90 14.03 -0.49 -18.73
N VAL A 91 14.70 -0.09 -19.82
CA VAL A 91 14.12 -0.09 -21.16
C VAL A 91 14.92 -1.07 -22.02
N GLU A 92 14.45 -2.32 -22.08
CA GLU A 92 15.15 -3.42 -22.74
C GLU A 92 15.47 -3.12 -24.21
N MET A 93 14.51 -2.54 -24.94
CA MET A 93 14.67 -2.20 -26.36
C MET A 93 15.76 -1.15 -26.63
N ALA A 94 16.17 -0.41 -25.61
CA ALA A 94 17.08 0.72 -25.70
C ALA A 94 18.39 0.52 -24.91
N ASP A 95 18.55 -0.64 -24.25
CA ASP A 95 19.67 -0.96 -23.35
C ASP A 95 19.93 0.13 -22.29
N ILE A 96 18.85 0.72 -21.77
CA ILE A 96 18.92 1.66 -20.65
C ILE A 96 18.60 0.93 -19.36
N SER A 97 19.51 1.09 -18.39
CA SER A 97 19.24 0.82 -16.98
C SER A 97 19.58 2.06 -16.17
N ILE A 98 18.56 2.68 -15.57
CA ILE A 98 18.71 3.65 -14.50
C ILE A 98 18.40 2.89 -13.22
N GLU A 99 19.39 2.76 -12.34
CA GLU A 99 19.23 2.04 -11.09
C GLU A 99 19.38 2.99 -9.91
N ASN A 100 18.46 2.85 -8.96
CA ASN A 100 18.46 3.55 -7.69
C ASN A 100 18.59 5.08 -7.82
N TYR A 101 17.91 5.68 -8.79
CA TYR A 101 17.93 7.12 -8.97
C TYR A 101 17.06 7.80 -7.89
N PRO A 102 17.59 8.74 -7.10
CA PRO A 102 16.84 9.35 -6.01
C PRO A 102 15.79 10.34 -6.52
N VAL A 103 14.51 10.05 -6.25
CA VAL A 103 13.36 10.91 -6.55
C VAL A 103 12.85 11.54 -5.26
N LEU A 104 12.94 12.87 -5.13
CA LEU A 104 12.41 13.61 -3.98
C LEU A 104 10.90 13.77 -4.14
N PHE A 105 10.10 12.88 -3.56
CA PHE A 105 8.64 12.93 -3.72
C PHE A 105 7.94 13.76 -2.64
N MET A 106 8.62 14.09 -1.54
CA MET A 106 8.08 14.97 -0.48
C MET A 106 9.21 15.74 0.21
N LYS A 107 9.17 17.08 0.15
CA LYS A 107 10.11 17.95 0.86
C LYS A 107 9.86 18.01 2.36
N ASN A 108 10.92 18.26 3.12
CA ASN A 108 10.86 18.60 4.55
C ASN A 108 11.84 19.74 4.90
N PRO A 109 11.38 20.83 5.53
CA PRO A 109 9.97 21.22 5.64
C PRO A 109 9.38 21.57 4.26
N ALA A 110 8.05 21.71 4.18
CA ALA A 110 7.37 22.10 2.94
C ALA A 110 6.37 23.24 3.17
N GLU A 111 6.25 24.15 2.21
CA GLU A 111 5.25 25.23 2.21
C GLU A 111 4.11 24.95 1.23
N ILE A 112 2.87 25.38 1.56
CA ILE A 112 1.74 25.26 0.63
C ILE A 112 2.03 26.10 -0.63
N GLY A 113 1.84 25.50 -1.80
CA GLY A 113 2.19 26.04 -3.11
C GLY A 113 3.68 25.91 -3.46
N GLU A 114 4.49 25.30 -2.60
CA GLU A 114 5.90 25.06 -2.91
C GLU A 114 6.04 23.99 -3.99
N ARG A 115 6.88 24.29 -4.97
CA ARG A 115 7.24 23.40 -6.08
C ARG A 115 8.70 23.01 -5.99
N TRP A 116 9.02 21.77 -6.35
CA TRP A 116 10.40 21.30 -6.40
C TRP A 116 10.62 20.32 -7.54
N ALA A 117 11.86 20.26 -8.02
CA ALA A 117 12.29 19.23 -8.95
C ALA A 117 12.40 17.89 -8.19
N ALA A 118 11.48 16.97 -8.48
CA ALA A 118 11.45 15.64 -7.89
C ALA A 118 12.44 14.71 -8.59
N MET A 119 12.54 14.80 -9.92
CA MET A 119 13.41 13.98 -10.76
C MET A 119 13.81 14.74 -12.02
N SER A 120 15.02 14.49 -12.54
CA SER A 120 15.44 14.98 -13.86
C SER A 120 16.29 13.90 -14.54
N ILE A 121 15.79 13.39 -15.66
CA ILE A 121 16.45 12.42 -16.52
C ILE A 121 16.79 13.12 -17.82
N ASP A 122 18.07 13.08 -18.20
CA ASP A 122 18.54 13.54 -19.51
C ASP A 122 19.47 12.44 -20.05
N THR A 123 19.00 11.70 -21.04
CA THR A 123 19.68 10.51 -21.54
C THR A 123 19.54 10.36 -23.05
N SER A 124 20.49 9.66 -23.66
CA SER A 124 20.47 9.31 -25.08
C SER A 124 20.47 7.80 -25.23
N MET A 125 19.69 7.28 -26.16
CA MET A 125 19.48 5.84 -26.32
C MET A 125 19.39 5.42 -27.77
N MET A 126 19.61 4.14 -28.05
CA MET A 126 19.48 3.59 -29.39
C MET A 126 18.18 2.81 -29.51
N VAL A 127 17.19 3.35 -30.24
CA VAL A 127 15.94 2.64 -30.53
C VAL A 127 15.94 2.22 -31.99
N MET A 128 15.90 0.92 -32.25
CA MET A 128 15.88 0.36 -33.61
C MET A 128 17.02 0.87 -34.51
N GLY A 129 18.18 1.15 -33.92
CA GLY A 129 19.37 1.65 -34.64
C GLY A 129 19.40 3.17 -34.86
N PHE A 130 18.47 3.93 -34.28
CA PHE A 130 18.48 5.39 -34.32
C PHE A 130 18.79 5.98 -32.94
N PRO A 131 19.62 7.03 -32.86
CA PRO A 131 19.82 7.76 -31.61
C PRO A 131 18.54 8.54 -31.28
N VAL A 132 18.12 8.42 -30.03
CA VAL A 132 16.97 9.10 -29.45
C VAL A 132 17.41 9.76 -28.15
N ASP A 133 17.28 11.08 -28.08
CA ASP A 133 17.49 11.85 -26.86
C ASP A 133 16.15 11.96 -26.10
N LEU A 134 16.17 11.65 -24.81
CA LEU A 134 15.03 11.69 -23.91
C LEU A 134 15.36 12.56 -22.71
N THR A 135 14.54 13.59 -22.50
CA THR A 135 14.56 14.42 -21.31
C THR A 135 13.23 14.27 -20.58
N ILE A 136 13.26 14.04 -19.27
CA ILE A 136 12.09 14.00 -18.39
C ILE A 136 12.41 14.79 -17.12
N ASP A 137 11.70 15.88 -16.90
CA ASP A 137 11.77 16.68 -15.68
C ASP A 137 10.45 16.55 -14.91
N VAL A 138 10.49 15.98 -13.71
CA VAL A 138 9.31 15.86 -12.84
C VAL A 138 9.33 16.97 -11.80
N ILE A 139 8.28 17.79 -11.80
CA ILE A 139 8.05 18.86 -10.83
C ILE A 139 6.90 18.46 -9.93
N ALA A 140 7.17 18.34 -8.63
CA ALA A 140 6.14 18.10 -7.62
C ALA A 140 5.73 19.40 -6.93
N GLU A 141 4.49 19.47 -6.47
CA GLU A 141 3.89 20.61 -5.78
C GLU A 141 3.13 20.15 -4.53
N PHE A 142 3.36 20.82 -3.40
CA PHE A 142 2.52 20.66 -2.21
C PHE A 142 1.32 21.61 -2.33
N GLU A 143 0.17 21.11 -2.76
CA GLU A 143 -1.01 21.95 -3.02
C GLU A 143 -1.74 22.40 -1.74
N GLY A 144 -1.52 21.72 -0.62
CA GLY A 144 -2.16 21.99 0.66
C GLY A 144 -2.99 20.81 1.19
N PHE A 145 -3.87 21.12 2.14
CA PHE A 145 -4.64 20.12 2.90
C PHE A 145 -6.00 19.83 2.26
N HIS A 146 -6.38 18.56 2.23
CA HIS A 146 -7.61 18.06 1.63
C HIS A 146 -8.25 16.98 2.51
N ASP A 147 -9.58 16.94 2.52
CA ASP A 147 -10.32 15.83 3.13
C ASP A 147 -10.65 14.78 2.07
N LEU A 148 -10.53 13.50 2.45
CA LEU A 148 -10.81 12.36 1.59
C LEU A 148 -11.74 11.37 2.27
N ILE A 149 -12.61 10.75 1.46
CA ILE A 149 -13.41 9.59 1.89
C ILE A 149 -12.77 8.36 1.25
N LEU A 150 -12.22 7.48 2.07
CA LEU A 150 -11.55 6.24 1.66
C LEU A 150 -12.31 5.01 2.19
N PRO A 151 -12.00 3.79 1.70
CA PRO A 151 -12.61 2.57 2.23
C PRO A 151 -12.40 2.38 3.74
N ILE A 152 -11.25 2.83 4.26
CA ILE A 152 -10.92 2.82 5.69
C ILE A 152 -11.70 3.87 6.51
N GLY A 153 -12.32 4.85 5.86
CA GLY A 153 -13.12 5.91 6.48
C GLY A 153 -12.75 7.31 6.02
N ASP A 154 -13.26 8.30 6.74
CA ASP A 154 -12.99 9.72 6.49
C ASP A 154 -11.59 10.09 6.98
N MET A 155 -10.76 10.60 6.08
CA MET A 155 -9.43 11.12 6.36
C MET A 155 -9.45 12.64 6.22
N ARG A 156 -8.98 13.34 7.26
CA ARG A 156 -8.95 14.80 7.31
C ARG A 156 -7.53 15.32 7.22
N ASP A 157 -7.41 16.55 6.75
CA ASP A 157 -6.14 17.28 6.73
C ASP A 157 -5.02 16.50 5.99
N CYS A 158 -5.39 15.82 4.89
CA CYS A 158 -4.44 15.09 4.06
C CYS A 158 -3.58 16.07 3.27
N ILE A 159 -2.25 15.94 3.32
CA ILE A 159 -1.36 16.64 2.39
C ILE A 159 -1.63 16.10 0.99
N LYS A 160 -1.90 16.98 0.02
CA LYS A 160 -1.94 16.63 -1.40
C LYS A 160 -0.65 17.06 -2.09
N ILE A 161 0.00 16.12 -2.77
CA ILE A 161 1.14 16.37 -3.64
C ILE A 161 0.76 15.98 -5.06
N THR A 162 0.97 16.89 -6.00
CA THR A 162 0.77 16.64 -7.43
C THR A 162 2.11 16.71 -8.13
N ALA A 163 2.41 15.76 -9.01
CA ALA A 163 3.62 15.75 -9.83
C ALA A 163 3.27 15.86 -11.31
N LEU A 164 3.93 16.78 -12.01
CA LEU A 164 3.85 16.95 -13.46
C LEU A 164 5.18 16.53 -14.07
N ALA A 165 5.14 15.82 -15.20
CA ALA A 165 6.32 15.47 -15.98
C ALA A 165 6.37 16.30 -17.25
N ASP A 166 7.39 17.16 -17.35
CA ASP A 166 7.79 17.80 -18.60
C ASP A 166 8.71 16.84 -19.34
N TRP A 167 8.35 16.44 -20.56
CA TRP A 167 9.13 15.48 -21.32
C TRP A 167 9.43 15.98 -22.73
N LYS A 168 10.57 15.53 -23.25
CA LYS A 168 11.00 15.77 -24.62
C LYS A 168 11.66 14.51 -25.16
N ILE A 169 11.31 14.15 -26.38
CA ILE A 169 11.93 13.07 -27.14
C ILE A 169 12.39 13.61 -28.50
N ASP A 170 13.63 13.31 -28.88
CA ASP A 170 14.23 13.77 -30.13
C ASP A 170 15.01 12.64 -30.79
N ALA A 171 14.48 12.11 -31.88
CA ALA A 171 15.12 11.10 -32.72
C ALA A 171 15.74 11.70 -33.99
N GLY A 172 16.16 12.96 -33.91
CA GLY A 172 16.76 13.71 -35.02
C GLY A 172 15.79 13.88 -36.18
N ALA A 173 16.17 13.36 -37.36
CA ALA A 173 15.38 13.54 -38.59
C ALA A 173 14.10 12.69 -38.65
N LEU A 174 13.91 11.73 -37.73
CA LEU A 174 12.77 10.83 -37.77
C LEU A 174 11.52 11.43 -37.12
N PHE A 175 11.66 11.86 -35.87
CA PHE A 175 10.59 12.50 -35.11
C PHE A 175 11.21 13.28 -33.94
N ALA A 176 10.48 14.30 -33.50
CA ALA A 176 10.73 14.97 -32.23
C ALA A 176 9.37 15.38 -31.66
N ASP A 177 9.19 15.21 -30.37
CA ASP A 177 7.96 15.58 -29.66
C ASP A 177 8.28 16.04 -28.24
N SER A 178 7.36 16.77 -27.64
CA SER A 178 7.48 17.23 -26.27
C SER A 178 6.12 17.53 -25.68
N GLY A 179 5.95 17.27 -24.40
CA GLY A 179 4.70 17.47 -23.70
C GLY A 179 4.88 17.73 -22.22
N GLN A 180 3.75 17.98 -21.56
CA GLN A 180 3.64 18.04 -20.12
C GLN A 180 2.42 17.24 -19.73
N ASP A 181 2.63 16.20 -18.94
CA ASP A 181 1.56 15.33 -18.48
C ASP A 181 1.53 15.26 -16.95
N LEU A 182 0.34 14.96 -16.43
CA LEU A 182 0.18 14.65 -15.02
C LEU A 182 0.84 13.30 -14.76
N TYR A 183 1.82 13.26 -13.87
CA TYR A 183 2.57 12.05 -13.53
C TYR A 183 1.95 11.32 -12.35
N SER A 184 1.62 12.06 -11.28
CA SER A 184 0.94 11.47 -10.13
C SER A 184 0.16 12.50 -9.29
N ILE A 185 -0.82 11.99 -8.54
CA ILE A 185 -1.49 12.69 -7.44
C ILE A 185 -1.41 11.79 -6.22
N SER A 186 -0.82 12.29 -5.14
CA SER A 186 -0.60 11.54 -3.90
C SER A 186 -1.19 12.27 -2.71
N TYR A 187 -1.79 11.53 -1.78
CA TYR A 187 -2.36 12.06 -0.56
C TYR A 187 -1.75 11.36 0.66
N TYR A 188 -1.34 12.14 1.65
CA TYR A 188 -0.68 11.65 2.86
C TYR A 188 -1.40 12.13 4.12
N VAL A 189 -1.47 11.27 5.14
CA VAL A 189 -2.04 11.59 6.44
C VAL A 189 -0.97 11.48 7.52
N GLU A 190 -1.01 12.40 8.48
CA GLU A 190 -0.07 12.46 9.60
C GLU A 190 -0.11 11.14 10.39
N ASN A 191 1.07 10.60 10.69
CA ASN A 191 1.25 9.32 11.40
C ASN A 191 0.62 8.11 10.71
N VAL A 192 0.21 8.23 9.44
CA VAL A 192 -0.30 7.12 8.63
C VAL A 192 0.57 6.93 7.39
N GLY A 193 0.91 7.98 6.64
CA GLY A 193 1.63 7.80 5.38
C GLY A 193 0.75 8.04 4.17
N LEU A 194 1.10 7.40 3.06
CA LEU A 194 0.34 7.45 1.80
C LEU A 194 -1.04 6.80 2.01
N VAL A 195 -2.11 7.53 1.74
CA VAL A 195 -3.49 7.03 1.89
C VAL A 195 -4.22 6.88 0.55
N SER A 196 -3.79 7.61 -0.47
CA SER A 196 -4.30 7.49 -1.82
C SER A 196 -3.24 7.94 -2.81
N GLN A 197 -3.11 7.23 -3.92
CA GLN A 197 -2.24 7.62 -5.02
C GLN A 197 -2.94 7.33 -6.34
N THR A 198 -2.79 8.23 -7.30
CA THR A 198 -3.08 7.96 -8.70
C THR A 198 -1.82 8.23 -9.49
N GLU A 199 -1.35 7.23 -10.23
CA GLU A 199 -0.20 7.32 -11.13
C GLU A 199 -0.69 7.23 -12.57
N PHE A 200 -0.01 7.93 -13.46
CA PHE A 200 -0.35 7.98 -14.87
C PHE A 200 0.82 7.44 -15.70
N ASP A 201 0.54 6.54 -16.63
CA ASP A 201 1.56 6.02 -17.55
C ASP A 201 1.89 7.06 -18.62
N ILE A 202 2.87 7.90 -18.30
CA ILE A 202 3.39 8.91 -19.22
C ILE A 202 4.18 8.27 -20.38
N MET A 203 4.75 7.08 -20.22
CA MET A 203 5.49 6.41 -21.31
C MET A 203 4.52 5.94 -22.40
N GLY A 204 3.38 5.36 -21.99
CA GLY A 204 2.28 5.04 -22.90
C GLY A 204 1.83 6.27 -23.71
N ALA A 205 1.60 7.40 -23.03
CA ALA A 205 1.21 8.66 -23.67
C ALA A 205 2.28 9.17 -24.65
N MET A 206 3.55 9.18 -24.25
CA MET A 206 4.69 9.62 -25.08
C MET A 206 4.86 8.79 -26.35
N MET A 207 4.52 7.50 -26.31
CA MET A 207 4.58 6.60 -27.46
C MET A 207 3.30 6.61 -28.32
N GLY A 208 2.37 7.53 -28.06
CA GLY A 208 1.12 7.69 -28.80
C GLY A 208 0.02 6.70 -28.40
N GLY A 209 0.16 6.04 -27.26
CA GLY A 209 -0.85 5.19 -26.63
C GLY A 209 -1.89 5.96 -25.82
N SER A 210 -2.78 5.25 -25.12
CA SER A 210 -3.66 5.84 -24.10
C SER A 210 -2.86 6.15 -22.84
N MET A 211 -3.20 7.27 -22.19
CA MET A 211 -2.72 7.53 -20.83
C MET A 211 -3.60 6.72 -19.87
N ASP A 212 -3.08 5.60 -19.43
CA ASP A 212 -3.73 4.77 -18.42
C ASP A 212 -3.36 5.27 -17.02
N ALA A 213 -4.31 5.15 -16.09
CA ALA A 213 -4.15 5.61 -14.72
C ALA A 213 -4.43 4.48 -13.74
N THR A 214 -3.49 4.24 -12.83
CA THR A 214 -3.63 3.29 -11.73
C THR A 214 -3.89 4.06 -10.45
N THR A 215 -4.85 3.61 -9.65
CA THR A 215 -5.21 4.26 -8.38
C THR A 215 -5.15 3.26 -7.25
N SER A 216 -4.42 3.62 -6.19
CA SER A 216 -4.30 2.86 -4.95
C SER A 216 -5.00 3.63 -3.82
N LYS A 217 -5.86 2.96 -3.03
CA LYS A 217 -6.57 3.56 -1.89
C LYS A 217 -6.42 2.73 -0.63
N LEU A 218 -6.05 3.36 0.48
CA LEU A 218 -5.80 2.66 1.74
C LEU A 218 -7.06 2.00 2.30
N ILE A 219 -6.95 0.74 2.70
CA ILE A 219 -8.01 -0.02 3.36
C ILE A 219 -7.65 -0.37 4.81
N SER A 220 -6.37 -0.57 5.12
CA SER A 220 -5.87 -0.81 6.49
C SER A 220 -4.36 -0.53 6.58
N TYR A 221 -3.85 -0.34 7.78
CA TYR A 221 -2.42 -0.23 8.07
C TYR A 221 -2.12 -0.84 9.45
N ASP A 222 -0.87 -1.25 9.67
CA ASP A 222 -0.37 -1.75 10.95
C ASP A 222 1.04 -1.22 11.22
N PHE A 223 1.21 -0.55 12.37
CA PHE A 223 2.51 -0.05 12.85
C PHE A 223 2.91 -0.68 14.18
N SER A 224 2.14 -1.66 14.66
CA SER A 224 2.63 -2.49 15.74
C SER A 224 3.78 -3.32 15.15
N SER A 225 5.01 -3.07 15.58
CA SER A 225 6.22 -3.78 15.12
C SER A 225 6.24 -5.26 15.57
N ILE A 226 5.08 -5.86 15.73
CA ILE A 226 4.88 -7.28 15.96
C ILE A 226 4.72 -7.86 14.56
N GLU A 227 5.74 -8.59 14.08
CA GLU A 227 5.55 -9.50 12.96
C GLU A 227 4.44 -10.48 13.34
N GLU A 228 3.20 -10.17 12.97
CA GLU A 228 2.20 -11.20 12.77
C GLU A 228 2.61 -11.95 11.51
N LEU A 229 3.44 -12.98 11.71
CA LEU A 229 3.63 -14.09 10.78
C LEU A 229 2.27 -14.80 10.60
N ILE A 230 1.32 -14.13 9.96
CA ILE A 230 0.17 -14.77 9.37
C ILE A 230 0.62 -15.24 7.99
N ASP A 231 1.45 -16.28 7.99
CA ASP A 231 1.47 -17.21 6.87
C ASP A 231 0.15 -17.99 6.99
N ARG A 232 -0.96 -17.38 6.53
CA ARG A 232 -2.19 -18.13 6.28
C ARG A 232 -2.00 -18.78 4.93
N PRO A 233 -1.85 -20.12 4.85
CA PRO A 233 -1.90 -20.79 3.58
C PRO A 233 -3.28 -20.52 2.98
N GLU A 234 -3.33 -19.92 1.80
CA GLU A 234 -4.55 -19.83 1.01
C GLU A 234 -5.09 -21.25 0.81
N GLY A 235 -6.17 -21.59 1.53
CA GLY A 235 -6.83 -22.90 1.46
C GLY A 235 -6.93 -23.72 2.75
N MET A 236 -6.37 -23.26 3.88
CA MET A 236 -6.40 -24.01 5.16
C MET A 236 -7.22 -23.28 6.24
N GLU A 237 -8.54 -23.21 6.09
CA GLU A 237 -9.43 -22.52 7.04
C GLU A 237 -10.10 -23.50 8.02
N LEU A 238 -9.94 -23.24 9.32
CA LEU A 238 -10.75 -23.85 10.39
C LEU A 238 -12.06 -23.08 10.49
N SER A 239 -13.19 -23.74 10.22
CA SER A 239 -14.51 -23.11 10.29
C SER A 239 -15.52 -23.95 11.06
N ALA A 240 -16.54 -23.31 11.59
CA ALA A 240 -17.58 -23.94 12.40
C ALA A 240 -18.96 -23.61 11.79
N PHE A 241 -19.77 -24.62 11.48
CA PHE A 241 -21.10 -24.43 10.91
C PHE A 241 -22.11 -25.47 11.43
N PRO A 242 -23.38 -25.08 11.64
CA PRO A 242 -23.88 -23.70 11.59
C PRO A 242 -23.24 -22.84 12.70
N ASN A 243 -23.15 -21.54 12.49
CA ASN A 243 -22.64 -20.60 13.48
C ASN A 243 -23.37 -19.26 13.31
N PRO A 244 -24.27 -18.86 14.23
CA PRO A 244 -24.58 -19.49 15.52
C PRO A 244 -25.23 -20.88 15.43
N PHE A 245 -25.18 -21.67 16.50
CA PHE A 245 -25.77 -23.02 16.58
C PHE A 245 -26.55 -23.27 17.88
N ASN A 246 -27.53 -24.18 17.84
CA ASN A 246 -28.43 -24.43 18.97
C ASN A 246 -28.19 -25.75 19.74
N SER A 247 -27.62 -26.77 19.08
CA SER A 247 -27.47 -28.11 19.69
C SER A 247 -26.15 -28.79 19.33
N ALA A 248 -25.68 -28.61 18.11
CA ALA A 248 -24.42 -29.15 17.64
C ALA A 248 -23.79 -28.18 16.62
N VAL A 249 -22.46 -28.19 16.54
CA VAL A 249 -21.70 -27.49 15.49
C VAL A 249 -20.74 -28.45 14.82
N THR A 250 -20.66 -28.38 13.50
CA THR A 250 -19.66 -29.10 12.71
C THR A 250 -18.45 -28.21 12.53
N ILE A 251 -17.28 -28.74 12.87
CA ILE A 251 -16.00 -28.05 12.76
C ILE A 251 -15.29 -28.64 11.54
N ARG A 252 -15.11 -27.84 10.48
CA ARG A 252 -14.29 -28.19 9.31
C ARG A 252 -12.83 -28.01 9.66
N LEU A 253 -12.06 -29.06 9.47
CA LEU A 253 -10.66 -29.10 9.80
C LEU A 253 -9.80 -28.52 8.65
N PRO A 254 -8.79 -27.72 8.97
CA PRO A 254 -7.92 -27.08 7.97
C PRO A 254 -6.92 -28.07 7.34
N SER A 255 -6.72 -29.24 7.96
CA SER A 255 -5.80 -30.28 7.49
C SER A 255 -6.22 -31.67 7.98
N ALA A 256 -5.88 -32.69 7.20
CA ALA A 256 -5.97 -34.11 7.54
C ALA A 256 -5.06 -34.52 8.72
N ASP A 257 -4.07 -33.70 9.05
CA ASP A 257 -3.08 -33.97 10.11
C ASP A 257 -3.50 -33.48 11.50
N VAL A 258 -4.63 -32.78 11.61
CA VAL A 258 -5.18 -32.39 12.91
C VAL A 258 -5.45 -33.65 13.74
N ARG A 259 -4.96 -33.67 14.97
CA ARG A 259 -5.13 -34.80 15.90
C ARG A 259 -6.02 -34.48 17.08
N ARG A 260 -6.16 -33.20 17.40
CA ARG A 260 -6.88 -32.73 18.57
C ARG A 260 -7.55 -31.40 18.28
N VAL A 261 -8.77 -31.23 18.79
CA VAL A 261 -9.49 -29.97 18.83
C VAL A 261 -9.84 -29.66 20.28
N GLU A 262 -9.55 -28.45 20.73
CA GLU A 262 -9.92 -27.97 22.06
C GLU A 262 -10.89 -26.80 21.96
N ILE A 263 -11.85 -26.77 22.85
CA ILE A 263 -12.92 -25.78 22.88
C ILE A 263 -12.80 -25.03 24.20
N PHE A 264 -12.81 -23.70 24.11
CA PHE A 264 -12.59 -22.79 25.21
C PHE A 264 -13.78 -21.85 25.39
N ASP A 265 -14.10 -21.53 26.64
CA ASP A 265 -14.99 -20.41 26.94
C ASP A 265 -14.26 -19.05 26.85
N VAL A 266 -14.99 -17.95 27.01
CA VAL A 266 -14.44 -16.58 26.98
C VAL A 266 -13.43 -16.29 28.10
N THR A 267 -13.36 -17.13 29.13
CA THR A 267 -12.38 -17.00 30.22
C THR A 267 -11.08 -17.76 29.93
N GLY A 268 -11.01 -18.46 28.79
CA GLY A 268 -9.85 -19.27 28.38
C GLY A 268 -9.83 -20.66 29.02
N ARG A 269 -10.91 -21.09 29.67
CA ARG A 269 -11.00 -22.45 30.24
C ARG A 269 -11.38 -23.44 29.14
N VAL A 270 -10.64 -24.56 29.07
CA VAL A 270 -11.02 -25.70 28.22
C VAL A 270 -12.33 -26.29 28.72
N VAL A 271 -13.36 -26.23 27.89
CA VAL A 271 -14.68 -26.82 28.15
C VAL A 271 -14.77 -28.24 27.58
N GLU A 272 -14.07 -28.53 26.49
CA GLU A 272 -14.06 -29.84 25.86
C GLU A 272 -12.81 -30.07 25.00
N THR A 273 -12.39 -31.33 24.89
CA THR A 273 -11.30 -31.78 24.02
C THR A 273 -11.82 -32.92 23.17
N LEU A 274 -11.70 -32.78 21.85
CA LEU A 274 -12.14 -33.74 20.85
C LEU A 274 -10.92 -34.38 20.20
N ASP A 275 -10.83 -35.71 20.26
CA ASP A 275 -9.84 -36.48 19.52
C ASP A 275 -10.26 -36.59 18.05
N VAL A 276 -9.33 -36.26 17.14
CA VAL A 276 -9.60 -36.23 15.70
C VAL A 276 -8.97 -37.46 15.05
N PRO A 277 -9.78 -38.32 14.38
CA PRO A 277 -9.26 -39.44 13.62
C PRO A 277 -8.32 -38.97 12.50
N SER A 278 -7.27 -39.75 12.22
CA SER A 278 -6.34 -39.47 11.12
C SER A 278 -7.08 -39.27 9.80
N GLY A 279 -6.85 -38.15 9.12
CA GLY A 279 -7.48 -37.88 7.82
C GLY A 279 -8.92 -37.38 7.88
N ALA A 280 -9.48 -37.10 9.07
CA ALA A 280 -10.80 -36.49 9.17
C ALA A 280 -10.78 -35.05 8.63
N GLY A 281 -11.77 -34.71 7.79
CA GLY A 281 -11.98 -33.33 7.32
C GLY A 281 -12.96 -32.53 8.19
N PHE A 282 -13.67 -33.22 9.10
CA PHE A 282 -14.69 -32.62 9.97
C PHE A 282 -14.74 -33.33 11.32
N VAL A 283 -15.10 -32.59 12.38
CA VAL A 283 -15.45 -33.13 13.69
C VAL A 283 -16.69 -32.42 14.23
N GLY A 284 -17.57 -33.14 14.90
CA GLY A 284 -18.77 -32.57 15.52
C GLY A 284 -18.53 -32.21 16.98
N TRP A 285 -19.09 -31.10 17.43
CA TRP A 285 -19.18 -30.74 18.84
C TRP A 285 -20.65 -30.60 19.28
N GLU A 286 -21.02 -31.28 20.36
CA GLU A 286 -22.30 -31.17 21.03
C GLU A 286 -22.07 -30.68 22.47
N PRO A 287 -22.37 -29.40 22.79
CA PRO A 287 -22.12 -28.86 24.12
C PRO A 287 -22.83 -29.67 25.21
N SER A 288 -22.10 -30.03 26.26
CA SER A 288 -22.67 -30.69 27.43
C SER A 288 -23.77 -29.84 28.10
N GLN A 289 -24.64 -30.46 28.90
CA GLN A 289 -25.77 -29.76 29.54
C GLN A 289 -25.36 -28.58 30.44
N THR A 290 -24.10 -28.57 30.90
CA THR A 290 -23.51 -27.53 31.75
C THR A 290 -22.93 -26.36 30.94
N ALA A 291 -22.81 -26.47 29.62
CA ALA A 291 -22.41 -25.37 28.75
C ALA A 291 -23.46 -24.24 28.77
N GLN A 292 -22.99 -23.00 28.84
CA GLN A 292 -23.84 -21.80 28.81
C GLN A 292 -23.91 -21.23 27.39
N SER A 293 -25.02 -20.59 27.02
CA SER A 293 -25.08 -19.79 25.80
C SER A 293 -23.97 -18.74 25.81
N GLY A 294 -23.29 -18.56 24.68
CA GLY A 294 -22.19 -17.62 24.61
C GLY A 294 -21.22 -17.90 23.48
N VAL A 295 -20.09 -17.19 23.54
CA VAL A 295 -19.00 -17.31 22.57
C VAL A 295 -18.01 -18.36 23.06
N TYR A 296 -17.61 -19.23 22.14
CA TYR A 296 -16.58 -20.25 22.35
C TYR A 296 -15.48 -20.09 21.31
N PHE A 297 -14.24 -20.34 21.73
CA PHE A 297 -13.09 -20.39 20.84
C PHE A 297 -12.72 -21.85 20.59
N ILE A 298 -12.48 -22.21 19.34
CA ILE A 298 -12.12 -23.56 18.92
C ILE A 298 -10.69 -23.50 18.42
N LYS A 299 -9.80 -24.33 18.98
CA LYS A 299 -8.42 -24.50 18.50
C LYS A 299 -8.21 -25.90 17.95
N ALA A 300 -7.57 -26.03 16.81
CA ALA A 300 -7.17 -27.30 16.22
C ALA A 300 -5.64 -27.42 16.20
N PHE A 301 -5.13 -28.57 16.63
CA PHE A 301 -3.70 -28.85 16.75
C PHE A 301 -3.26 -29.86 15.70
N ALA A 302 -2.34 -29.44 14.82
CA ALA A 302 -1.59 -30.27 13.90
C ALA A 302 -0.10 -30.27 14.29
N PRO A 303 0.71 -31.25 13.86
CA PRO A 303 2.12 -31.34 14.24
C PRO A 303 2.97 -30.09 13.90
N ALA A 304 2.59 -29.35 12.87
CA ALA A 304 3.33 -28.20 12.36
C ALA A 304 2.60 -26.86 12.53
N ALA A 305 1.36 -26.85 13.02
CA ALA A 305 0.54 -25.63 13.07
C ALA A 305 -0.62 -25.71 14.08
N GLU A 306 -1.04 -24.55 14.57
CA GLU A 306 -2.26 -24.36 15.33
C GLU A 306 -3.23 -23.45 14.58
N PHE A 307 -4.52 -23.78 14.62
CA PHE A 307 -5.57 -23.01 13.96
C PHE A 307 -6.64 -22.64 14.97
N SER A 308 -7.26 -21.47 14.82
CA SER A 308 -8.33 -21.03 15.72
C SER A 308 -9.53 -20.41 15.00
N THR A 309 -10.73 -20.67 15.50
CA THR A 309 -11.98 -20.04 15.03
C THR A 309 -12.93 -19.77 16.20
N ARG A 310 -14.02 -19.05 15.95
CA ARG A 310 -15.01 -18.64 16.96
C ARG A 310 -16.37 -19.25 16.63
N ALA A 311 -17.05 -19.82 17.62
CA ALA A 311 -18.43 -20.31 17.52
C ALA A 311 -19.35 -19.62 18.54
N VAL A 312 -20.61 -19.44 18.18
CA VAL A 312 -21.65 -18.83 19.02
C VAL A 312 -22.72 -19.89 19.32
N TYR A 313 -22.80 -20.29 20.59
CA TYR A 313 -23.79 -21.26 21.06
C TYR A 313 -25.02 -20.54 21.62
N LEU A 314 -26.20 -20.95 21.15
CA LEU A 314 -27.51 -20.43 21.55
C LEU A 314 -28.31 -21.57 22.20
N LYS A 315 -28.43 -21.56 23.53
CA LYS A 315 -29.29 -22.51 24.26
C LYS A 315 -30.77 -22.14 24.15
#